data_AF-A0A3B8ZF14-F1
#
_entry.id   AF-A0A3B8ZF14-F1
#
_cell.length_a   1.000
_cell.length_b   1.000
_cell.length_c   1.000
_cell.angle_alpha   90.00
_cell.angle_beta   90.00
_cell.angle_gamma   90.00
#
_symmetry.space_group_name_H-M   'P 1'
#
loop_
_entity.id
_entity.type
_entity.pdbx_description
1 polymer ?
#
loop_
_entity_poly.entity_id
_entity_poly.type
_entity_poly.pdbx_seq_one_letter_code
_entity_poly.pdbx_strand_id
1 'polypeptide(L)' 'PQHCLRTLCMMRFVNPSSELRIAGGREKHLRSLQPLSLYVANSIFVGDYLTTKGQAPEADYNMIRDLGFEITRCES' A
#
# COMPACT_ATOMS: atom_id res chain seq x y z
N PRO A 1 8.05 -10.88 -3.73
CA PRO A 1 6.91 -10.68 -2.81
C PRO A 1 7.27 -10.71 -1.31
N GLN A 2 7.70 -11.84 -0.76
CA GLN A 2 7.97 -11.97 0.69
C GLN A 2 9.08 -11.04 1.19
N HIS A 3 10.14 -10.85 0.40
CA HIS A 3 11.21 -9.92 0.73
C HIS A 3 10.69 -8.48 0.91
N CYS A 4 9.88 -8.00 -0.03
CA CYS A 4 9.28 -6.67 0.04
C CYS A 4 8.38 -6.50 1.26
N LEU A 5 7.54 -7.50 1.55
CA LEU A 5 6.70 -7.48 2.75
C LEU A 5 7.53 -7.46 4.03
N ARG A 6 8.61 -8.26 4.10
CA ARG A 6 9.54 -8.27 5.23
C ARG A 6 10.19 -6.90 5.42
N THR A 7 10.64 -6.25 4.35
CA THR A 7 11.19 -4.89 4.41
C THR A 7 10.17 -3.91 4.98
N LEU A 8 8.91 -3.96 4.55
CA LEU A 8 7.86 -3.09 5.10
C LEU A 8 7.62 -3.35 6.59
N CYS A 9 7.57 -4.60 7.02
CA CYS A 9 7.45 -4.96 8.43
C CYS A 9 8.61 -4.39 9.26
N MET A 10 9.84 -4.52 8.76
CA MET A 10 11.02 -3.96 9.42
C MET A 10 10.95 -2.43 9.51
N MET A 11 10.50 -1.76 8.44
CA MET A 11 10.35 -0.30 8.44
C MET A 11 9.31 0.19 9.45
N ARG A 12 8.17 -0.50 9.58
CA ARG A 12 7.17 -0.21 10.62
C ARG A 12 7.71 -0.49 12.02
N PHE A 13 8.47 -1.57 12.19
CA PHE A 13 9.05 -1.92 13.49
C PHE A 13 10.03 -0.85 14.00
N VAL A 14 10.90 -0.33 13.13
CA VAL A 14 11.86 0.71 13.51
C VAL A 14 11.23 2.11 13.56
N ASN A 15 10.11 2.34 12.87
CA ASN A 15 9.39 3.62 12.83
C ASN A 15 7.89 3.43 13.19
N PRO A 16 7.54 3.15 14.45
CA PRO A 16 6.18 2.75 14.82
C PRO A 16 5.13 3.85 14.55
N SER A 17 5.46 5.11 14.81
CA SER A 17 4.53 6.25 14.71
C SER A 17 4.55 6.97 13.34
N SER A 18 5.48 6.64 12.46
CA SER A 18 5.64 7.35 11.19
C SER A 18 4.60 6.89 10.16
N GLU A 19 4.28 7.79 9.22
CA GLU A 19 3.54 7.42 8.02
C GLU A 19 4.41 6.51 7.14
N LEU A 20 3.93 5.30 6.85
CA LEU A 20 4.56 4.40 5.90
C LEU A 20 3.72 4.34 4.64
N ARG A 21 4.26 4.91 3.55
CA ARG A 21 3.59 5.01 2.25
C ARG A 21 4.19 4.06 1.23
N ILE A 22 3.37 3.20 0.63
CA ILE A 22 3.78 2.32 -0.47
C ILE A 22 3.55 3.03 -1.80
N ALA A 23 4.65 3.28 -2.51
CA ALA A 23 4.68 3.89 -3.83
C ALA A 23 4.41 2.88 -4.97
N GLY A 24 4.56 3.36 -6.21
CA GLY A 24 4.35 2.56 -7.40
C GLY A 24 5.26 1.33 -7.49
N GLY A 25 4.75 0.28 -8.15
CA GLY A 25 5.43 -1.00 -8.29
C GLY A 25 4.99 -2.05 -7.26
N ARG A 26 4.10 -1.72 -6.32
CA ARG A 26 3.55 -2.69 -5.35
C ARG A 26 2.81 -3.85 -6.01
N GLU A 27 2.13 -3.58 -7.12
CA GLU A 27 1.40 -4.57 -7.90
C GLU A 27 2.32 -5.64 -8.48
N LYS A 28 3.55 -5.26 -8.86
CA LYS A 28 4.57 -6.19 -9.38
C LYS A 28 5.35 -6.90 -8.28
N HIS A 29 5.70 -6.17 -7.21
CA HIS A 29 6.58 -6.66 -6.16
C HIS A 29 5.87 -7.44 -5.06
N LEU A 30 4.71 -6.96 -4.61
CA LEU A 30 3.88 -7.60 -3.57
C LEU A 30 2.86 -8.57 -4.19
N ARG A 31 2.37 -8.31 -5.40
CA ARG A 31 1.42 -9.18 -6.12
C ARG A 31 0.18 -9.48 -5.27
N SER A 32 -0.11 -10.75 -4.98
CA SER A 32 -1.21 -11.17 -4.11
C SER A 32 -1.03 -10.81 -2.63
N LEU A 33 0.16 -10.35 -2.22
CA LEU A 33 0.44 -9.94 -0.84
C LEU A 33 0.21 -8.44 -0.58
N GLN A 34 -0.26 -7.69 -1.58
CA GLN A 34 -0.64 -6.29 -1.40
C GLN A 34 -1.61 -6.06 -0.23
N PRO A 35 -2.65 -6.89 -0.03
CA PRO A 35 -3.57 -6.70 1.09
C PRO A 35 -2.85 -6.81 2.44
N LEU A 36 -1.92 -7.74 2.58
CA LEU A 36 -1.15 -7.92 3.82
C LEU A 36 -0.24 -6.73 4.11
N SER A 37 0.25 -6.05 3.08
CA SER A 37 1.10 -4.88 3.26
C SER A 37 0.36 -3.69 3.90
N LEU A 38 -0.97 -3.63 3.81
CA LEU A 38 -1.79 -2.58 4.41
C LEU A 38 -1.91 -2.71 5.94
N TYR A 39 -1.58 -3.86 6.53
CA TYR A 39 -1.49 -3.97 7.99
C TYR A 39 -0.27 -3.24 8.55
N VAL A 40 0.78 -3.07 7.75
CA VAL A 40 2.01 -2.39 8.17
C VAL A 40 2.11 -0.99 7.59
N ALA A 41 1.64 -0.76 6.37
CA ALA A 41 1.62 0.54 5.73
C ALA A 41 0.22 1.18 5.81
N ASN A 42 0.18 2.44 6.22
CA ASN A 42 -1.07 3.19 6.41
C ASN A 42 -1.37 4.15 5.25
N SER A 43 -0.67 4.03 4.12
CA SER A 43 -0.78 4.94 2.99
C SER A 43 -0.31 4.26 1.71
N ILE A 44 -1.05 4.43 0.60
CA ILE A 44 -0.69 3.91 -0.73
C ILE A 44 -0.98 4.93 -1.81
N PHE A 45 -0.25 4.86 -2.91
CA PHE A 45 -0.64 5.56 -4.14
C PHE A 45 -1.66 4.73 -4.92
N VAL A 46 -2.73 5.38 -5.37
CA VAL A 46 -3.85 4.81 -6.13
C VAL A 46 -3.78 5.28 -7.58
N GLY A 47 -4.01 4.35 -8.51
CA GLY A 47 -4.07 4.64 -9.95
C GLY A 47 -2.72 4.79 -10.63
N ASP A 48 -2.69 5.63 -11.66
CA ASP A 48 -1.47 5.86 -12.45
C ASP A 48 -0.41 6.59 -11.60
N TYR A 49 0.77 5.99 -11.55
CA TYR A 49 1.94 6.63 -10.97
C TYR A 49 2.49 7.61 -12.01
N LEU A 50 3.09 8.73 -11.56
CA LEU A 50 3.58 9.86 -12.38
C LEU A 50 4.16 9.51 -13.77
N THR A 51 4.75 8.32 -13.95
CA THR A 51 5.34 7.84 -15.21
C THR A 51 4.99 6.38 -15.57
N THR A 52 4.19 5.65 -14.77
CA THR A 52 4.00 4.20 -14.93
C THR A 52 2.54 3.82 -14.72
N LYS A 53 1.98 3.02 -15.65
CA LYS A 53 0.66 2.40 -15.50
C LYS A 53 0.62 1.52 -14.26
N GLY A 54 -0.21 1.92 -13.30
CA GLY A 54 -0.39 1.22 -12.04
C GLY A 54 -1.50 0.17 -12.09
N GLN A 55 -1.86 -0.34 -10.91
CA GLN A 55 -3.10 -1.07 -10.72
C GLN A 55 -4.29 -0.10 -10.89
N ALA A 56 -5.41 -0.60 -11.41
CA ALA A 56 -6.63 0.21 -11.56
C ALA A 56 -7.08 0.76 -10.18
N PRO A 57 -7.44 2.06 -10.07
CA PRO A 57 -7.90 2.66 -8.82
C PRO A 57 -9.00 1.86 -8.12
N GLU A 58 -9.94 1.33 -8.89
CA GLU A 58 -11.08 0.55 -8.40
C GLU A 58 -10.61 -0.72 -7.67
N ALA A 59 -9.58 -1.38 -8.17
CA ALA A 59 -9.03 -2.58 -7.53
C ALA A 59 -8.37 -2.24 -6.18
N ASP A 60 -7.77 -1.05 -6.06
CA ASP A 60 -7.23 -0.58 -4.78
C ASP A 60 -8.33 -0.27 -3.78
N TYR A 61 -9.38 0.42 -4.21
CA TYR A 61 -10.53 0.74 -3.37
C TYR A 61 -11.26 -0.51 -2.90
N ASN A 62 -11.41 -1.51 -3.77
CA ASN A 62 -12.00 -2.79 -3.41
C ASN A 62 -11.12 -3.52 -2.38
N MET A 63 -9.80 -3.58 -2.61
CA MET A 63 -8.88 -4.20 -1.66
C MET A 63 -8.93 -3.54 -0.27
N ILE A 64 -8.98 -2.21 -0.19
CA ILE A 64 -9.07 -1.49 1.09
C ILE A 64 -10.40 -1.82 1.79
N ARG A 65 -11.50 -1.82 1.04
CA ARG A 65 -12.84 -2.14 1.56
C ARG A 65 -12.94 -3.58 2.05
N ASP A 66 -12.40 -4.54 1.31
CA ASP A 66 -12.43 -5.96 1.66
C ASP A 66 -11.64 -6.26 2.95
N LEU A 67 -10.63 -5.45 3.25
CA LEU A 67 -9.88 -5.52 4.51
C LEU A 67 -10.58 -4.82 5.68
N GLY A 68 -11.70 -4.13 5.44
CA GLY A 68 -12.41 -3.36 6.44
C GLY A 68 -11.71 -2.06 6.85
N PHE A 69 -10.79 -1.54 6.01
CA PHE A 69 -10.14 -0.26 6.25
C PHE A 69 -10.95 0.91 5.68
N GLU A 70 -10.78 2.08 6.28
CA GLU A 70 -11.40 3.32 5.83
C GLU A 70 -10.39 4.21 5.08
N ILE A 71 -10.85 4.86 4.01
CA ILE A 71 -10.01 5.76 3.22
C ILE A 71 -10.12 7.16 3.81
N THR A 72 -9.08 7.59 4.52
CA THR A 72 -8.94 8.99 4.91
C THR A 72 -8.40 9.79 3.73
N ARG A 73 -9.21 10.71 3.20
CA ARG A 73 -8.71 11.75 2.28
C ARG A 73 -8.13 12.86 3.14
N CYS A 74 -6.85 13.16 2.97
CA CYS A 74 -6.29 14.39 3.49
C CYS A 74 -6.81 15.51 2.58
N GLU A 75 -7.91 16.16 2.96
CA GLU A 75 -8.26 17.45 2.37
C GLU A 75 -7.26 18.49 2.88
N SER A 76 -6.65 19.21 1.95
CA SER A 76 -5.70 20.31 2.23
C SER A 76 -6.40 21.55 2.74
#